data_AF-A0A9D6TAZ2-F1
#
_entry.id   AF-A0A9D6TAZ2-F1
#
_cell.length_a   1.000
_cell.length_b   1.000
_cell.length_c   1.000
_cell.angle_alpha   90.00
_cell.angle_beta   90.00
_cell.angle_gamma   90.00
#
_symmetry.space_group_name_H-M   'P 1'
#
loop_
_entity.id
_entity.type
_entity.pdbx_description
1 polymer ?
#
loop_
_entity_poly.entity_id
_entity_poly.type
_entity_poly.pdbx_seq_one_letter_code
_entity_poly.pdbx_strand_id
1 'polypeptide(L)' 'MFAGRVENPLNEELLKPLGLGQYRLARNINVESRRINAIILGKRAITADTALRLSR' A
#
# COMPACT_ATOMS: atom_id res chain seq x y z
N MET A 1 -15.78 -15.58 0.57
CA MET A 1 -14.51 -15.60 -0.21
C MET A 1 -14.94 -15.57 -1.67
N PHE A 2 -14.77 -14.54 -2.48
CA PHE A 2 -13.67 -13.61 -2.65
C PHE A 2 -14.25 -12.21 -2.92
N ALA A 3 -13.81 -11.21 -2.17
CA ALA A 3 -14.14 -9.82 -2.49
C ALA A 3 -13.50 -9.48 -3.83
N GLY A 4 -14.28 -8.88 -4.74
CA GLY A 4 -13.85 -8.45 -6.06
C GLY A 4 -12.51 -7.73 -5.96
N ARG A 5 -11.53 -8.23 -6.71
CA ARG A 5 -10.17 -7.72 -6.72
C ARG A 5 -10.25 -6.28 -7.22
N VAL A 6 -10.10 -5.31 -6.33
CA VAL A 6 -9.94 -3.91 -6.75
C VAL A 6 -8.54 -3.84 -7.34
N GLU A 7 -8.47 -4.01 -8.66
CA GLU A 7 -7.24 -3.92 -9.44
C GLU A 7 -6.88 -2.42 -9.53
N ASN A 8 -6.21 -1.91 -8.49
CA ASN A 8 -5.76 -0.53 -8.46
C ASN A 8 -4.31 -0.45 -8.96
N PRO A 9 -3.97 0.45 -9.90
CA PRO A 9 -2.65 0.52 -10.53
C PRO A 9 -1.51 0.66 -9.51
N LEU A 10 -1.73 1.34 -8.38
CA LEU A 10 -0.75 1.43 -7.29
C LEU A 10 -0.35 0.07 -6.71
N ASN A 11 -1.25 -0.92 -6.66
CA ASN A 11 -0.91 -2.27 -6.19
C ASN A 11 -0.05 -3.01 -7.22
N GLU A 12 -0.35 -2.84 -8.49
CA GLU A 12 0.37 -3.44 -9.62
C GLU A 12 1.79 -2.87 -9.76
N GLU A 13 1.95 -1.56 -9.56
CA GLU A 13 3.23 -0.87 -9.76
C GLU A 13 4.14 -0.88 -8.53
N LEU A 14 3.59 -0.85 -7.30
CA LEU A 14 4.40 -0.87 -6.08
C LEU A 14 4.58 -2.28 -5.49
N LEU A 15 3.51 -3.06 -5.40
CA LEU A 15 3.52 -4.26 -4.55
C LEU A 15 3.90 -5.53 -5.31
N LYS A 16 3.44 -5.67 -6.56
CA LYS A 16 3.77 -6.81 -7.44
C LYS A 16 5.29 -6.95 -7.70
N PRO A 17 6.03 -5.89 -8.08
CA PRO A 17 7.48 -5.99 -8.32
C PRO A 17 8.27 -6.35 -7.05
N LEU A 18 7.77 -5.95 -5.89
CA LEU A 18 8.38 -6.27 -4.59
C LEU A 18 7.96 -7.65 -4.05
N GLY A 19 6.99 -8.32 -4.67
CA GLY A 19 6.42 -9.58 -4.14
C GLY A 19 5.78 -9.40 -2.76
N LEU A 20 5.38 -8.18 -2.39
CA LEU A 20 4.86 -7.84 -1.07
C LEU A 20 3.33 -7.70 -1.09
N GLY A 21 2.67 -8.22 -0.06
CA GLY A 21 1.28 -7.86 0.22
C GLY A 21 1.18 -6.54 0.98
N GLN A 22 -0.01 -5.91 0.96
CA GLN A 22 -0.27 -4.64 1.68
C GLN A 22 0.10 -4.72 3.17
N TYR A 23 -0.22 -5.84 3.82
CA TYR A 23 0.11 -6.07 5.23
C TYR A 23 1.63 -6.09 5.47
N ARG A 24 2.40 -6.76 4.60
CA ARG A 24 3.86 -6.81 4.72
C ARG A 24 4.47 -5.44 4.49
N LEU A 25 4.00 -4.69 3.47
CA LEU A 25 4.44 -3.31 3.26
C LEU A 25 4.17 -2.44 4.49
N ALA A 26 2.94 -2.50 5.02
CA ALA A 26 2.54 -1.74 6.19
C ALA A 26 3.44 -2.02 7.41
N ARG A 27 3.77 -3.30 7.64
CA ARG A 27 4.71 -3.73 8.69
C ARG A 27 6.13 -3.22 8.44
N ASN A 28 6.63 -3.31 7.22
CA ASN A 28 7.99 -2.86 6.87
C ASN A 28 8.17 -1.36 7.12
N ILE A 29 7.17 -0.55 6.76
CA ILE A 29 7.24 0.91 6.92
C ILE A 29 6.65 1.41 8.25
N ASN A 30 6.30 0.48 9.15
CA ASN A 30 5.72 0.71 10.47
C ASN A 30 4.49 1.64 10.45
N VAL A 31 3.49 1.29 9.63
CA VAL A 31 2.19 1.96 9.58
C VAL A 31 1.04 0.95 9.62
N GLU A 32 -0.14 1.44 9.94
CA GLU A 32 -1.39 0.67 9.89
C GLU A 32 -1.71 0.16 8.48
N SER A 33 -2.09 -1.12 8.35
CA SER A 33 -2.49 -1.70 7.06
C SER A 33 -3.69 -0.98 6.44
N ARG A 34 -4.60 -0.45 7.28
CA ARG A 34 -5.74 0.36 6.83
C ARG A 34 -5.31 1.65 6.12
N ARG A 35 -4.18 2.24 6.54
CA ARG A 35 -3.61 3.44 5.89
C ARG A 35 -3.16 3.11 4.47
N ILE A 36 -2.42 2.00 4.30
CA ILE A 36 -1.98 1.53 2.99
C ILE A 36 -3.17 1.22 2.09
N ASN A 37 -4.18 0.52 2.60
CA ASN A 37 -5.39 0.22 1.84
C ASN A 37 -6.12 1.51 1.40
N ALA A 38 -6.24 2.51 2.26
CA ALA A 38 -6.85 3.79 1.88
C ALA A 38 -6.06 4.54 0.79
N ILE A 39 -4.72 4.47 0.81
CA ILE A 39 -3.86 5.02 -0.24
C ILE A 39 -4.05 4.27 -1.55
N ILE A 40 -4.05 2.93 -1.50
CA ILE A 40 -4.28 2.09 -2.66
C ILE A 40 -5.69 2.32 -3.23
N LEU A 41 -6.70 2.58 -2.42
CA LEU A 41 -8.05 2.89 -2.91
C LEU A 41 -8.22 4.36 -3.36
N GLY A 42 -7.16 5.17 -3.34
CA GLY A 42 -7.22 6.61 -3.66
C GLY A 42 -8.01 7.45 -2.65
N LYS A 43 -8.42 6.87 -1.52
CA LYS A 43 -9.17 7.55 -0.44
C LYS A 43 -8.28 8.43 0.44
N ARG A 44 -6.96 8.31 0.29
CA ARG A 44 -5.97 9.10 1.02
C ARG A 44 -4.76 9.35 0.13
N ALA A 45 -4.29 10.59 0.07
CA ALA A 45 -3.02 10.93 -0.57
C ALA A 45 -1.82 10.42 0.25
N ILE A 46 -0.70 10.18 -0.42
CA ILE A 46 0.59 9.88 0.23
C ILE A 46 1.09 11.16 0.90
N THR A 47 1.42 11.09 2.20
CA THR A 47 2.02 12.20 2.94
C THR A 47 3.55 12.17 2.82
N ALA A 48 4.22 13.29 3.10
CA ALA A 48 5.69 13.34 3.15
C ALA A 48 6.29 12.29 4.10
N ASP A 49 5.72 12.12 5.31
CA ASP A 49 6.11 11.03 6.24
C ASP A 49 5.98 9.64 5.62
N THR A 50 4.88 9.37 4.90
CA THR A 50 4.68 8.07 4.25
C THR A 50 5.69 7.86 3.11
N ALA A 51 5.98 8.90 2.32
CA ALA A 51 6.98 8.85 1.26
C ALA A 51 8.39 8.58 1.81
N LEU A 52 8.79 9.26 2.88
CA LEU A 52 10.08 9.05 3.54
C LEU A 52 10.24 7.64 4.11
N ARG A 53 9.14 7.00 4.54
CA ARG A 53 9.17 5.61 5.03
C ARG A 53 9.22 4.59 3.90
N LEU A 54 8.67 4.93 2.72
CA LEU A 54 8.73 4.09 1.52
C LEU A 54 10.10 4.14 0.83
N SER A 55 10.89 5.20 1.05
CA SER A 55 12.21 5.38 0.42
C SER A 55 13.36 4.72 1.18
N ARG A 56 13.09 3.93 2.23
CA ARG A 56 14.09 3.24 3.06
C ARG A 56 14.03 1.74 2.78
#